data_AF-A0A420YCI1-F1
#
_entry.id   AF-A0A420YCI1-F1
#
_cell.length_a   1.000
_cell.length_b   1.000
_cell.length_c   1.000
_cell.angle_alpha   90.00
_cell.angle_beta   90.00
_cell.angle_gamma   90.00
#
_symmetry.space_group_name_H-M   'P 1'
#
loop_
_entity.id
_entity.type
_entity.pdbx_description
1 polymer ?
#
loop_
_entity_poly.entity_id
_entity_poly.type
_entity_poly.pdbx_seq_one_letter_code
_entity_poly.pdbx_strand_id
1 'polypeptide(L)'
;MDPPEHMRHRSMVEPFFVIDHVHRMEPYIKKTVNDLLDKLKEKGCADGPVDLIHEFALPVPSYIIYTILGVPFEDLDYLTNQAVIRSQGSSNAREASAANQNLLDYIGGLVDKRMQEPKDDVISKLAIEQVKPGHLTRDDAVQNAFLLLVAGNATMVNMIGLGVVTLAQNPPILSELKADPSVAGAFVEELCRYHTASAMAIKRVAKEDVEIGGQTIKAGEGIIASNQSANRDEDVFENPDQFDLHRKWPQDKDPLGFGYGEHRCIAEHLAKAELTAVFSTLYQKLPDLKIAVPIDQVEYTPLQADVGVQKLPVTF
;
A
#
# COMPACT_ATOMS: atom_id res chain seq x y z
N MET A 1 4.23 -19.56 -0.54
CA MET A 1 5.19 -20.53 0.03
C MET A 1 4.71 -20.87 1.43
N ASP A 2 4.90 -22.10 1.88
CA ASP A 2 4.66 -22.54 3.28
C ASP A 2 6.01 -22.64 4.03
N PRO A 3 6.02 -22.79 5.38
CA PRO A 3 7.24 -23.11 6.12
C PRO A 3 7.93 -24.39 5.64
N PRO A 4 9.28 -24.45 5.64
CA PRO A 4 10.22 -23.39 6.06
C PRO A 4 10.55 -22.37 4.95
N GLU A 5 10.15 -22.66 3.71
CA GLU A 5 10.52 -21.85 2.52
C GLU A 5 10.02 -20.41 2.59
N HIS A 6 8.83 -20.21 3.16
CA HIS A 6 8.26 -18.88 3.35
C HIS A 6 9.22 -17.94 4.09
N MET A 7 9.64 -18.33 5.30
CA MET A 7 10.54 -17.49 6.09
C MET A 7 11.95 -17.45 5.52
N ARG A 8 12.42 -18.53 4.88
CA ARG A 8 13.72 -18.55 4.19
C ARG A 8 13.84 -17.42 3.16
N HIS A 9 12.79 -17.20 2.36
CA HIS A 9 12.76 -16.12 1.38
C HIS A 9 12.40 -14.75 1.99
N ARG A 10 11.37 -14.70 2.84
CA ARG A 10 10.89 -13.44 3.44
C ARG A 10 11.99 -12.73 4.25
N SER A 11 12.76 -13.47 5.03
CA SER A 11 13.80 -12.89 5.88
C SER A 11 14.93 -12.21 5.10
N MET A 12 15.08 -12.49 3.81
CA MET A 12 16.10 -11.86 2.96
C MET A 12 15.84 -10.37 2.73
N VAL A 13 14.56 -9.95 2.78
CA VAL A 13 14.13 -8.56 2.50
C VAL A 13 13.48 -7.88 3.70
N GLU A 14 13.05 -8.64 4.72
CA GLU A 14 12.41 -8.13 5.95
C GLU A 14 13.17 -7.00 6.67
N PRO A 15 14.52 -6.95 6.72
CA PRO A 15 15.25 -5.86 7.39
C PRO A 15 14.97 -4.44 6.86
N PHE A 16 14.39 -4.28 5.68
CA PHE A 16 13.98 -2.99 5.13
C PHE A 16 12.59 -2.53 5.59
N PHE A 17 11.82 -3.42 6.23
CA PHE A 17 10.43 -3.16 6.62
C PHE A 17 10.18 -3.27 8.13
N VAL A 18 11.20 -3.63 8.90
CA VAL A 18 11.12 -3.60 10.37
C VAL A 18 10.99 -2.16 10.88
N ILE A 19 10.35 -2.01 12.05
CA ILE A 19 10.04 -0.73 12.69
C ILE A 19 11.23 0.23 12.72
N ASP A 20 12.40 -0.24 13.17
CA ASP A 20 13.60 0.61 13.27
C ASP A 20 14.09 1.13 11.91
N HIS A 21 13.92 0.35 10.84
CA HIS A 21 14.26 0.81 9.49
C HIS A 21 13.25 1.86 9.01
N VAL A 22 11.96 1.60 9.22
CA VAL A 22 10.88 2.53 8.86
C VAL A 22 11.02 3.86 9.60
N HIS A 23 11.36 3.86 10.89
CA HIS A 23 11.64 5.08 11.65
C HIS A 23 12.79 5.91 11.04
N ARG A 24 13.85 5.25 10.56
CA ARG A 24 14.94 5.95 9.84
C ARG A 24 14.50 6.51 8.49
N MET A 25 13.49 5.90 7.87
CA MET A 25 12.91 6.37 6.62
C MET A 25 11.90 7.50 6.79
N GLU A 26 11.35 7.75 7.98
CA GLU A 26 10.34 8.79 8.20
C GLU A 26 10.73 10.18 7.65
N PRO A 27 11.97 10.68 7.80
CA PRO A 27 12.36 11.96 7.20
C PRO A 27 12.25 11.95 5.67
N TYR A 28 12.61 10.84 5.04
CA TYR A 28 12.49 10.67 3.59
C TYR A 28 11.01 10.57 3.17
N ILE A 29 10.21 9.76 3.86
CA ILE A 29 8.76 9.64 3.60
C ILE A 29 8.08 11.01 3.69
N LYS A 30 8.33 11.75 4.78
CA LYS A 30 7.80 13.11 4.96
C LYS A 30 8.28 14.05 3.87
N LYS A 31 9.55 13.97 3.46
CA LYS A 31 10.07 14.80 2.36
C LYS A 31 9.34 14.49 1.05
N THR A 32 9.19 13.23 0.69
CA THR A 32 8.49 12.81 -0.53
C THR A 32 7.04 13.32 -0.55
N VAL A 33 6.32 13.19 0.56
CA VAL A 33 4.95 13.74 0.69
C VAL A 33 4.95 15.26 0.53
N ASN A 34 5.87 15.98 1.19
CA ASN A 34 5.95 17.43 1.09
C ASN A 34 6.28 17.90 -0.33
N ASP A 35 7.28 17.31 -0.98
CA ASP A 35 7.69 17.66 -2.34
C ASP A 35 6.53 17.45 -3.33
N LEU A 36 5.77 16.35 -3.19
CA LEU A 36 4.62 16.06 -4.05
C LEU A 36 3.45 17.04 -3.80
N LEU A 37 3.20 17.41 -2.54
CA LEU A 37 2.20 18.44 -2.22
C LEU A 37 2.62 19.82 -2.72
N ASP A 38 3.91 20.16 -2.65
CA ASP A 38 4.43 21.42 -3.17
C ASP A 38 4.30 21.47 -4.70
N LYS A 39 4.62 20.39 -5.41
CA LYS A 39 4.36 20.26 -6.86
C LYS A 39 2.87 20.40 -7.20
N LEU A 40 1.99 19.75 -6.44
CA LEU A 40 0.54 19.85 -6.62
C LEU A 40 0.04 21.29 -6.41
N LYS A 41 0.56 21.97 -5.39
CA LYS A 41 0.24 23.36 -5.08
C LYS A 41 0.74 24.33 -6.15
N GLU A 42 1.95 24.12 -6.66
CA GLU A 42 2.54 24.89 -7.78
C GLU A 42 1.74 24.72 -9.08
N LYS A 43 1.28 23.49 -9.36
CA LYS A 43 0.37 23.21 -10.49
C LYS A 43 -0.94 23.98 -10.34
N GLY A 44 -1.45 24.06 -9.11
CA GLY A 44 -2.71 24.72 -8.78
C GLY A 44 -3.94 24.05 -9.40
N CYS A 45 -5.11 24.64 -9.15
CA CYS A 45 -6.39 24.19 -9.70
C CYS A 45 -7.20 25.36 -10.28
N ALA A 46 -6.53 26.40 -10.79
CA ALA A 46 -7.17 27.62 -11.31
C ALA A 46 -8.01 27.35 -12.58
N ASP A 47 -7.54 26.42 -13.43
CA ASP A 47 -8.22 26.04 -14.68
C ASP A 47 -9.26 24.91 -14.47
N GLY A 48 -9.44 24.44 -13.23
CA GLY A 48 -10.38 23.40 -12.85
C GLY A 48 -9.82 22.38 -11.86
N PRO A 49 -10.64 21.40 -11.43
CA PRO A 49 -10.23 20.37 -10.51
C PRO A 49 -9.07 19.52 -11.04
N VAL A 50 -8.21 19.07 -10.13
CA VAL A 50 -7.10 18.16 -10.43
C VAL A 50 -7.40 16.77 -9.86
N ASP A 51 -6.90 15.71 -10.48
CA ASP A 51 -7.10 14.35 -9.96
C ASP A 51 -6.07 14.02 -8.87
N LEU A 52 -6.51 13.97 -7.62
CA LEU A 52 -5.63 13.67 -6.49
C LEU A 52 -5.02 12.26 -6.58
N ILE A 53 -5.70 11.31 -7.25
CA ILE A 53 -5.16 9.97 -7.43
C ILE A 53 -3.88 10.03 -8.26
N HIS A 54 -3.96 10.62 -9.46
CA HIS A 54 -2.83 10.77 -10.36
C HIS A 54 -1.73 11.67 -9.81
N GLU A 55 -2.09 12.84 -9.26
CA GLU A 55 -1.10 13.86 -8.88
C GLU A 55 -0.42 13.61 -7.53
N PHE A 56 -1.01 12.78 -6.66
CA PHE A 56 -0.52 12.62 -5.29
C PHE A 56 -0.60 11.18 -4.76
N ALA A 57 -1.79 10.56 -4.75
CA ALA A 57 -1.96 9.24 -4.13
C ALA A 57 -1.15 8.13 -4.81
N LEU A 58 -0.98 8.23 -6.13
CA LEU A 58 -0.16 7.32 -6.94
C LEU A 58 1.35 7.51 -6.74
N PRO A 59 1.92 8.73 -6.91
CA PRO A 59 3.36 8.92 -6.81
C PRO A 59 3.92 8.70 -5.41
N VAL A 60 3.18 8.98 -4.32
CA VAL A 60 3.67 8.81 -2.93
C VAL A 60 4.22 7.40 -2.67
N PRO A 61 3.40 6.32 -2.72
CA PRO A 61 3.90 4.97 -2.45
C PRO A 61 4.87 4.50 -3.54
N SER A 62 4.65 4.90 -4.80
CA SER A 62 5.48 4.48 -5.93
C SER A 62 6.92 4.96 -5.76
N TYR A 63 7.13 6.24 -5.47
CA TYR A 63 8.46 6.81 -5.29
C TYR A 63 9.20 6.20 -4.10
N ILE A 64 8.47 5.95 -3.01
CA ILE A 64 9.03 5.37 -1.79
C ILE A 64 9.49 3.94 -2.04
N ILE A 65 8.64 3.07 -2.59
CA ILE A 65 9.02 1.67 -2.83
C ILE A 65 10.11 1.56 -3.91
N TYR A 66 10.07 2.37 -4.97
CA TYR A 66 11.12 2.40 -5.97
C TYR A 66 12.48 2.80 -5.38
N THR A 67 12.49 3.77 -4.46
CA THR A 67 13.72 4.20 -3.78
C THR A 67 14.26 3.10 -2.86
N ILE A 68 13.39 2.41 -2.09
CA ILE A 68 13.77 1.25 -1.27
C ILE A 68 14.38 0.14 -2.14
N LEU A 69 13.82 -0.09 -3.33
CA LEU A 69 14.32 -1.08 -4.29
C LEU A 69 15.66 -0.67 -4.92
N GLY A 70 16.01 0.62 -4.95
CA GLY A 70 17.27 1.12 -5.52
C GLY A 70 17.13 1.79 -6.88
N VAL A 71 15.90 2.14 -7.28
CA VAL A 71 15.64 2.89 -8.50
C VAL A 71 16.17 4.32 -8.33
N PRO A 72 16.93 4.86 -9.29
CA PRO A 72 17.41 6.23 -9.26
C PRO A 72 16.27 7.23 -9.50
N PHE A 73 16.41 8.44 -8.96
CA PHE A 73 15.35 9.44 -8.91
C PHE A 73 14.81 9.82 -10.31
N GLU A 74 15.71 9.91 -11.29
CA GLU A 74 15.39 10.26 -12.67
C GLU A 74 14.45 9.29 -13.38
N ASP A 75 14.36 8.03 -12.91
CA ASP A 75 13.55 6.97 -13.54
C ASP A 75 12.17 6.80 -12.88
N LEU A 76 11.91 7.47 -11.74
CA LEU A 76 10.71 7.27 -10.93
C LEU A 76 9.42 7.57 -11.69
N ASP A 77 9.39 8.68 -12.44
CA ASP A 77 8.20 9.10 -13.19
C ASP A 77 7.85 8.10 -14.30
N TYR A 78 8.87 7.67 -15.05
CA TYR A 78 8.68 6.68 -16.13
C TYR A 78 8.16 5.35 -15.57
N LEU A 79 8.78 4.83 -14.51
CA LEU A 79 8.41 3.54 -13.93
C LEU A 79 7.05 3.60 -13.20
N THR A 80 6.71 4.73 -12.58
CA THR A 80 5.38 4.94 -12.00
C THR A 80 4.31 4.84 -13.09
N ASN A 81 4.53 5.47 -14.25
CA ASN A 81 3.61 5.36 -15.39
C ASN A 81 3.53 3.92 -15.95
N GLN A 82 4.63 3.17 -16.00
CA GLN A 82 4.57 1.75 -16.38
C GLN A 82 3.74 0.92 -15.39
N ALA A 83 3.89 1.18 -14.09
CA ALA A 83 3.10 0.47 -13.07
C ALA A 83 1.60 0.76 -13.17
N VAL A 84 1.22 1.98 -13.56
CA VAL A 84 -0.16 2.36 -13.85
C VAL A 84 -0.71 1.58 -15.05
N ILE A 85 0.01 1.55 -16.17
CA ILE A 85 -0.41 0.81 -17.38
C ILE A 85 -0.60 -0.68 -17.08
N ARG A 86 0.21 -1.25 -16.16
CA ARG A 86 0.08 -2.64 -15.73
C ARG A 86 -1.24 -2.91 -14.99
N SER A 87 -1.72 -1.98 -14.17
CA SER A 87 -2.87 -2.19 -13.27
C SER A 87 -4.18 -1.53 -13.72
N GLN A 88 -4.14 -0.66 -14.72
CA GLN A 88 -5.33 0.02 -15.24
C GLN A 88 -6.28 -0.96 -15.95
N GLY A 89 -7.54 -1.00 -15.52
CA GLY A 89 -8.58 -1.80 -16.17
C GLY A 89 -8.90 -1.37 -17.61
N SER A 90 -8.51 -0.16 -18.02
CA SER A 90 -8.64 0.36 -19.37
C SER A 90 -7.53 -0.09 -20.33
N SER A 91 -6.40 -0.59 -19.82
CA SER A 91 -5.31 -1.08 -20.65
C SER A 91 -5.69 -2.41 -21.27
N ASN A 92 -5.39 -2.61 -22.56
CA ASN A 92 -5.62 -3.92 -23.15
C ASN A 92 -4.57 -4.93 -22.64
N ALA A 93 -4.88 -6.23 -22.74
CA ALA A 93 -4.02 -7.29 -22.21
C ALA A 93 -2.57 -7.22 -22.73
N ARG A 94 -2.36 -6.73 -23.96
CA ARG A 94 -1.02 -6.59 -24.55
C ARG A 94 -0.25 -5.45 -23.91
N GLU A 95 -0.88 -4.30 -23.68
CA GLU A 95 -0.27 -3.14 -23.02
C GLU A 95 0.12 -3.47 -21.57
N ALA A 96 -0.79 -4.08 -20.81
CA ALA A 96 -0.52 -4.50 -19.44
C ALA A 96 0.64 -5.50 -19.37
N SER A 97 0.68 -6.48 -20.29
CA SER A 97 1.78 -7.44 -20.38
C SER A 97 3.10 -6.79 -20.79
N ALA A 98 3.09 -5.81 -21.70
CA ALA A 98 4.29 -5.09 -22.11
C ALA A 98 4.84 -4.23 -20.98
N ALA A 99 3.99 -3.51 -20.26
CA ALA A 99 4.39 -2.73 -19.08
C ALA A 99 4.94 -3.63 -17.96
N ASN A 100 4.34 -4.81 -17.76
CA ASN A 100 4.87 -5.82 -16.83
C ASN A 100 6.29 -6.26 -17.23
N GLN A 101 6.51 -6.57 -18.51
CA GLN A 101 7.82 -6.99 -19.00
C GLN A 101 8.85 -5.86 -18.88
N ASN A 102 8.48 -4.61 -19.22
CA ASN A 102 9.38 -3.46 -19.09
C ASN A 102 9.88 -3.27 -17.65
N LEU A 103 9.01 -3.46 -16.66
CA LEU A 103 9.39 -3.39 -15.24
C LEU A 103 10.35 -4.52 -14.84
N LEU A 104 10.08 -5.75 -15.29
CA LEU A 104 10.97 -6.89 -15.05
C LEU A 104 12.35 -6.69 -15.69
N ASP A 105 12.39 -6.22 -16.93
CA ASP A 105 13.63 -5.95 -17.66
C ASP A 105 14.44 -4.85 -16.97
N TYR A 106 13.78 -3.79 -16.52
CA TYR A 106 14.41 -2.71 -15.76
C TYR A 106 15.02 -3.23 -14.44
N ILE A 107 14.25 -3.97 -13.64
CA ILE A 107 14.73 -4.56 -12.39
C ILE A 107 15.90 -5.52 -12.66
N GLY A 108 15.83 -6.32 -13.72
CA GLY A 108 16.92 -7.19 -14.15
C GLY A 108 18.21 -6.40 -14.43
N GLY A 109 18.12 -5.35 -15.23
CA GLY A 109 19.27 -4.48 -15.48
C GLY A 109 19.81 -3.82 -14.20
N LEU A 110 18.94 -3.51 -13.24
CA LEU A 110 19.34 -2.95 -11.95
C LEU A 110 20.04 -3.98 -11.07
N VAL A 111 19.58 -5.23 -11.05
CA VAL A 111 20.28 -6.36 -10.38
C VAL A 111 21.69 -6.52 -10.94
N ASP A 112 21.85 -6.51 -12.27
CA ASP A 112 23.16 -6.63 -12.92
C ASP A 112 24.11 -5.50 -12.53
N LYS A 113 23.60 -4.26 -12.50
CA LYS A 113 24.37 -3.10 -12.03
C LYS A 113 24.79 -3.27 -10.58
N ARG A 114 23.88 -3.67 -9.68
CA ARG A 114 24.16 -3.83 -8.24
C ARG A 114 25.06 -5.02 -7.91
N MET A 115 25.13 -6.03 -8.77
CA MET A 115 26.14 -7.08 -8.65
C MET A 115 27.57 -6.53 -8.79
N GLN A 116 27.79 -5.51 -9.61
CA GLN A 116 29.09 -4.87 -9.79
C GLN A 116 29.32 -3.74 -8.79
N GLU A 117 28.33 -2.87 -8.63
CA GLU A 117 28.39 -1.65 -7.82
C GLU A 117 27.20 -1.59 -6.85
N PRO A 118 27.30 -2.28 -5.70
CA PRO A 118 26.23 -2.30 -4.71
C PRO A 118 26.04 -0.92 -4.06
N LYS A 119 24.79 -0.62 -3.71
CA LYS A 119 24.37 0.56 -2.95
C LYS A 119 23.56 0.13 -1.71
N ASP A 120 23.02 1.10 -0.99
CA ASP A 120 22.14 0.85 0.17
C ASP A 120 20.69 0.71 -0.28
N ASP A 121 20.36 -0.43 -0.90
CA ASP A 121 19.02 -0.75 -1.41
C ASP A 121 18.72 -2.26 -1.39
N VAL A 122 17.43 -2.62 -1.49
CA VAL A 122 16.98 -4.04 -1.45
C VAL A 122 17.64 -4.86 -2.55
N ILE A 123 17.74 -4.32 -3.76
CA ILE A 123 18.31 -5.06 -4.90
C ILE A 123 19.80 -5.33 -4.67
N SER A 124 20.55 -4.40 -4.09
CA SER A 124 21.94 -4.63 -3.69
C SER A 124 22.06 -5.70 -2.62
N LYS A 125 21.21 -5.67 -1.59
CA LYS A 125 21.20 -6.71 -0.56
C LYS A 125 20.96 -8.09 -1.17
N LEU A 126 19.93 -8.23 -2.02
CA LEU A 126 19.63 -9.49 -2.71
C LEU A 126 20.79 -9.93 -3.62
N ALA A 127 21.34 -9.01 -4.42
CA ALA A 127 22.43 -9.32 -5.34
C ALA A 127 23.70 -9.79 -4.61
N ILE A 128 24.08 -9.12 -3.53
CA ILE A 128 25.34 -9.38 -2.82
C ILE A 128 25.22 -10.54 -1.82
N GLU A 129 24.14 -10.59 -1.04
CA GLU A 129 24.01 -11.56 0.05
C GLU A 129 23.33 -12.86 -0.39
N GLN A 130 22.55 -12.85 -1.48
CA GLN A 130 21.76 -14.01 -1.89
C GLN A 130 22.19 -14.54 -3.27
N VAL A 131 22.38 -13.68 -4.27
CA VAL A 131 22.75 -14.11 -5.63
C VAL A 131 24.22 -14.52 -5.71
N LYS A 132 25.16 -13.65 -5.28
CA LYS A 132 26.60 -13.97 -5.34
C LYS A 132 27.00 -15.26 -4.60
N PRO A 133 26.46 -15.58 -3.42
CA PRO A 133 26.75 -16.84 -2.73
C PRO A 133 26.01 -18.06 -3.31
N GLY A 134 25.09 -17.85 -4.26
CA GLY A 134 24.32 -18.92 -4.90
C GLY A 134 23.08 -19.39 -4.13
N HIS A 135 22.57 -18.60 -3.18
CA HIS A 135 21.32 -18.90 -2.45
C HIS A 135 20.07 -18.61 -3.28
N LEU A 136 20.15 -17.60 -4.16
CA LEU A 136 19.14 -17.25 -5.14
C LEU A 136 19.75 -17.18 -6.53
N THR A 137 18.95 -17.49 -7.55
CA THR A 137 19.30 -17.12 -8.93
C THR A 137 19.11 -15.61 -9.13
N ARG A 138 19.67 -15.07 -10.22
CA ARG A 138 19.40 -13.68 -10.63
C ARG A 138 17.90 -13.45 -10.81
N ASP A 139 17.20 -14.38 -11.44
CA ASP A 139 15.77 -14.26 -11.72
C ASP A 139 14.94 -14.31 -10.43
N ASP A 140 15.36 -15.08 -9.43
CA ASP A 140 14.73 -15.05 -8.10
C ASP A 140 14.87 -13.65 -7.46
N ALA A 141 16.03 -12.99 -7.56
CA ALA A 141 16.20 -11.64 -7.04
C ALA A 141 15.30 -10.63 -7.78
N VAL A 142 15.19 -10.75 -9.10
CA VAL A 142 14.26 -9.93 -9.91
C VAL A 142 12.82 -10.14 -9.44
N GLN A 143 12.37 -11.38 -9.28
CA GLN A 143 11.01 -11.69 -8.87
C GLN A 143 10.71 -11.25 -7.44
N ASN A 144 11.66 -11.35 -6.51
CA ASN A 144 11.49 -10.84 -5.15
C ASN A 144 11.35 -9.30 -5.13
N ALA A 145 12.20 -8.58 -5.87
CA ALA A 145 12.08 -7.13 -6.01
C ALA A 145 10.77 -6.72 -6.70
N PHE A 146 10.37 -7.46 -7.74
CA PHE A 146 9.12 -7.23 -8.44
C PHE A 146 7.89 -7.48 -7.55
N LEU A 147 7.90 -8.53 -6.74
CA LEU A 147 6.84 -8.80 -5.76
C LEU A 147 6.65 -7.62 -4.80
N LEU A 148 7.75 -7.08 -4.23
CA LEU A 148 7.69 -5.92 -3.34
C LEU A 148 7.13 -4.69 -4.03
N LEU A 149 7.47 -4.47 -5.31
CA LEU A 149 6.92 -3.37 -6.11
C LEU A 149 5.41 -3.50 -6.32
N VAL A 150 4.92 -4.67 -6.72
CA VAL A 150 3.53 -4.80 -7.19
C VAL A 150 2.54 -5.13 -6.09
N ALA A 151 2.98 -5.73 -4.97
CA ALA A 151 2.09 -6.27 -3.95
C ALA A 151 1.30 -5.19 -3.19
N GLY A 152 1.93 -4.06 -2.85
CA GLY A 152 1.33 -3.04 -1.98
C GLY A 152 0.91 -1.74 -2.68
N ASN A 153 1.46 -1.46 -3.86
CA ASN A 153 1.36 -0.12 -4.45
C ASN A 153 -0.09 0.31 -4.72
N ALA A 154 -0.87 -0.52 -5.41
CA ALA A 154 -2.27 -0.21 -5.72
C ALA A 154 -3.13 -0.06 -4.47
N THR A 155 -2.91 -0.89 -3.45
CA THR A 155 -3.60 -0.79 -2.16
C THR A 155 -3.29 0.55 -1.47
N MET A 156 -2.03 1.00 -1.47
CA MET A 156 -1.66 2.29 -0.87
C MET A 156 -2.31 3.48 -1.59
N VAL A 157 -2.34 3.47 -2.93
CA VAL A 157 -3.05 4.51 -3.71
C VAL A 157 -4.53 4.59 -3.28
N ASN A 158 -5.18 3.43 -3.20
CA ASN A 158 -6.57 3.33 -2.79
C ASN A 158 -6.78 3.83 -1.35
N MET A 159 -5.91 3.46 -0.41
CA MET A 159 -6.02 3.88 0.99
C MET A 159 -5.88 5.40 1.16
N ILE A 160 -4.99 6.05 0.40
CA ILE A 160 -4.87 7.51 0.39
C ILE A 160 -6.17 8.14 -0.12
N GLY A 161 -6.69 7.68 -1.27
CA GLY A 161 -7.94 8.19 -1.85
C GLY A 161 -9.15 7.98 -0.93
N LEU A 162 -9.30 6.77 -0.38
CA LEU A 162 -10.37 6.41 0.55
C LEU A 162 -10.31 7.22 1.84
N GLY A 163 -9.12 7.55 2.35
CA GLY A 163 -8.99 8.41 3.52
C GLY A 163 -9.45 9.84 3.27
N VAL A 164 -9.17 10.40 2.09
CA VAL A 164 -9.69 11.73 1.70
C VAL A 164 -11.21 11.73 1.56
N VAL A 165 -11.78 10.69 0.93
CA VAL A 165 -13.24 10.49 0.86
C VAL A 165 -13.85 10.39 2.25
N THR A 166 -13.23 9.60 3.14
CA THR A 166 -13.71 9.39 4.51
C THR A 166 -13.71 10.68 5.32
N LEU A 167 -12.66 11.48 5.21
CA LEU A 167 -12.58 12.78 5.88
C LEU A 167 -13.60 13.78 5.33
N ALA A 168 -13.86 13.77 4.02
CA ALA A 168 -14.90 14.59 3.41
C ALA A 168 -16.32 14.18 3.87
N GLN A 169 -16.56 12.89 4.12
CA GLN A 169 -17.81 12.38 4.68
C GLN A 169 -17.93 12.64 6.20
N ASN A 170 -16.84 12.95 6.89
CA ASN A 170 -16.79 13.16 8.34
C ASN A 170 -16.16 14.51 8.71
N PRO A 171 -16.84 15.66 8.49
CA PRO A 171 -16.30 16.99 8.77
C PRO A 171 -15.79 17.24 10.20
N PRO A 172 -16.39 16.66 11.27
CA PRO A 172 -15.83 16.76 12.62
C PRO A 172 -14.44 16.12 12.75
N ILE A 173 -14.24 14.93 12.17
CA ILE A 173 -12.95 14.23 12.18
C ILE A 173 -11.92 15.02 11.37
N LEU A 174 -12.31 15.55 10.21
CA LEU A 174 -11.44 16.43 9.42
C LEU A 174 -11.04 17.70 10.17
N SER A 175 -11.97 18.31 10.91
CA SER A 175 -11.70 19.49 11.73
C SER A 175 -10.69 19.17 12.83
N GLU A 176 -10.82 18.00 13.47
CA GLU A 176 -9.89 17.54 14.49
C GLU A 176 -8.49 17.28 13.93
N LEU A 177 -8.38 16.55 12.82
CA LEU A 177 -7.09 16.27 12.15
C LEU A 177 -6.38 17.56 11.68
N LYS A 178 -7.15 18.58 11.27
CA LYS A 178 -6.60 19.92 10.94
C LYS A 178 -6.08 20.65 12.17
N ALA A 179 -6.80 20.57 13.28
CA ALA A 179 -6.42 21.22 14.54
C ALA A 179 -5.22 20.53 15.20
N ASP A 180 -5.15 19.21 15.12
CA ASP A 180 -4.07 18.40 15.69
C ASP A 180 -3.65 17.27 14.73
N PRO A 181 -2.59 17.48 13.92
CA PRO A 181 -2.04 16.45 13.06
C PRO A 181 -1.50 15.21 13.79
N SER A 182 -1.29 15.27 15.11
CA SER A 182 -0.79 14.13 15.88
C SER A 182 -1.80 12.98 15.97
N VAL A 183 -3.10 13.25 15.74
CA VAL A 183 -4.14 12.22 15.66
C VAL A 183 -4.11 11.39 14.37
N ALA A 184 -3.23 11.72 13.41
CA ALA A 184 -3.12 11.00 12.13
C ALA A 184 -2.83 9.50 12.32
N GLY A 185 -2.06 9.11 13.33
CA GLY A 185 -1.81 7.70 13.62
C GLY A 185 -3.09 6.93 13.98
N ALA A 186 -3.93 7.52 14.85
CA ALA A 186 -5.23 6.92 15.22
C ALA A 186 -6.19 6.88 14.03
N PHE A 187 -6.22 7.95 13.22
CA PHE A 187 -6.98 7.99 11.97
C PHE A 187 -6.58 6.84 11.03
N VAL A 188 -5.29 6.60 10.87
CA VAL A 188 -4.77 5.54 9.98
C VAL A 188 -5.12 4.15 10.49
N GLU A 189 -5.05 3.89 11.79
CA GLU A 189 -5.49 2.59 12.34
C GLU A 189 -6.96 2.34 12.04
N GLU A 190 -7.84 3.32 12.29
CA GLU A 190 -9.26 3.19 11.99
C GLU A 190 -9.52 3.09 10.48
N LEU A 191 -8.76 3.82 9.66
CA LEU A 191 -8.82 3.73 8.20
C LEU A 191 -8.49 2.34 7.69
N CYS A 192 -7.40 1.72 8.17
CA CYS A 192 -6.98 0.39 7.76
C CYS A 192 -7.93 -0.72 8.24
N ARG A 193 -8.66 -0.52 9.34
CA ARG A 193 -9.75 -1.41 9.75
C ARG A 193 -10.98 -1.19 8.88
N TYR A 194 -11.46 0.05 8.80
CA TYR A 194 -12.72 0.41 8.14
C TYR A 194 -12.68 0.11 6.64
N HIS A 195 -11.62 0.54 5.95
CA HIS A 195 -11.39 0.31 4.53
C HIS A 195 -10.35 -0.79 4.34
N THR A 196 -10.82 -2.04 4.24
CA THR A 196 -9.95 -3.18 3.95
C THR A 196 -9.73 -3.30 2.44
N ALA A 197 -8.78 -2.51 1.90
CA ALA A 197 -8.47 -2.42 0.46
C ALA A 197 -7.68 -3.62 -0.12
N SER A 198 -7.52 -4.69 0.67
CA SER A 198 -6.99 -5.99 0.25
C SER A 198 -7.73 -7.08 1.03
N ALA A 199 -8.91 -7.46 0.53
CA ALA A 199 -9.83 -8.35 1.23
C ALA A 199 -9.71 -9.82 0.80
N MET A 200 -8.99 -10.08 -0.31
CA MET A 200 -8.97 -11.38 -1.00
C MET A 200 -7.64 -12.13 -0.92
N ALA A 201 -6.69 -11.64 -0.11
CA ALA A 201 -5.35 -12.20 -0.01
C ALA A 201 -5.25 -13.43 0.93
N ILE A 202 -6.12 -13.53 1.95
CA ILE A 202 -6.06 -14.61 2.95
C ILE A 202 -6.79 -15.85 2.42
N LYS A 203 -6.07 -16.62 1.61
CA LYS A 203 -6.56 -17.86 1.01
C LYS A 203 -5.70 -19.04 1.39
N ARG A 204 -6.31 -20.21 1.59
CA ARG A 204 -5.62 -21.47 1.92
C ARG A 204 -6.27 -22.64 1.18
N VAL A 205 -5.54 -23.74 1.11
CA VAL A 205 -6.07 -25.06 0.75
C VAL A 205 -5.80 -25.98 1.93
N ALA A 206 -6.82 -26.71 2.39
CA ALA A 206 -6.69 -27.62 3.52
C ALA A 206 -5.77 -28.80 3.15
N LYS A 207 -4.73 -29.07 3.95
CA LYS A 207 -3.82 -30.21 3.73
C LYS A 207 -4.37 -31.52 4.32
N GLU A 208 -5.22 -31.38 5.32
CA GLU A 208 -5.94 -32.42 6.02
C GLU A 208 -7.31 -31.87 6.42
N ASP A 209 -8.24 -32.73 6.86
CA ASP A 209 -9.54 -32.29 7.36
C ASP A 209 -9.35 -31.36 8.56
N VAL A 210 -10.01 -30.20 8.56
CA VAL A 210 -9.94 -29.20 9.64
C VAL A 210 -11.33 -28.78 10.08
N GLU A 211 -11.56 -28.70 11.39
CA GLU A 211 -12.81 -28.17 11.93
C GLU A 211 -12.69 -26.68 12.24
N ILE A 212 -13.60 -25.87 11.68
CA ILE A 212 -13.71 -24.43 11.94
C ILE A 212 -15.17 -24.10 12.22
N GLY A 213 -15.47 -23.54 13.39
CA GLY A 213 -16.85 -23.13 13.74
C GLY A 213 -17.88 -24.28 13.70
N GLY A 214 -17.46 -25.49 14.03
CA GLY A 214 -18.30 -26.70 13.97
C GLY A 214 -18.53 -27.25 12.55
N GLN A 215 -17.85 -26.72 11.54
CA GLN A 215 -17.87 -27.24 10.17
C GLN A 215 -16.55 -27.96 9.85
N THR A 216 -16.62 -29.14 9.24
CA THR A 216 -15.43 -29.85 8.74
C THR A 216 -15.13 -29.42 7.30
N ILE A 217 -13.99 -28.78 7.08
CA ILE A 217 -13.43 -28.50 5.75
C ILE A 217 -12.53 -29.67 5.39
N LYS A 218 -12.76 -30.29 4.23
CA LYS A 218 -12.05 -31.49 3.79
C LYS A 218 -10.69 -31.18 3.20
N ALA A 219 -9.77 -32.14 3.31
CA ALA A 219 -8.48 -32.07 2.63
C ALA A 219 -8.66 -31.79 1.13
N GLY A 220 -7.94 -30.79 0.61
CA GLY A 220 -8.02 -30.32 -0.78
C GLY A 220 -9.03 -29.20 -1.02
N GLU A 221 -9.90 -28.86 -0.06
CA GLU A 221 -10.85 -27.75 -0.20
C GLU A 221 -10.18 -26.38 0.00
N GLY A 222 -10.67 -25.39 -0.74
CA GLY A 222 -10.22 -24.00 -0.67
C GLY A 222 -10.91 -23.23 0.46
N ILE A 223 -10.17 -22.33 1.09
CA ILE A 223 -10.64 -21.47 2.17
C ILE A 223 -10.32 -20.03 1.79
N ILE A 224 -11.30 -19.13 1.94
CA ILE A 224 -11.12 -17.67 1.86
C ILE A 224 -11.55 -17.10 3.20
N ALA A 225 -10.62 -16.51 3.94
CA ALA A 225 -10.91 -15.84 5.20
C ALA A 225 -10.99 -14.32 4.95
N SER A 226 -12.20 -13.77 4.89
CA SER A 226 -12.40 -12.34 4.63
C SER A 226 -11.96 -11.50 5.83
N ASN A 227 -10.78 -10.89 5.75
CA ASN A 227 -10.33 -9.89 6.71
C ASN A 227 -11.19 -8.63 6.69
N GLN A 228 -11.83 -8.30 5.57
CA GLN A 228 -12.82 -7.22 5.53
C GLN A 228 -14.01 -7.52 6.44
N SER A 229 -14.53 -8.74 6.42
CA SER A 229 -15.60 -9.16 7.33
C SER A 229 -15.13 -9.17 8.77
N ALA A 230 -13.95 -9.71 9.06
CA ALA A 230 -13.40 -9.74 10.41
C ALA A 230 -13.18 -8.34 10.99
N ASN A 231 -12.80 -7.37 10.16
CA ASN A 231 -12.68 -5.96 10.55
C ASN A 231 -14.02 -5.28 10.86
N ARG A 232 -15.15 -5.94 10.54
CA ARG A 232 -16.50 -5.50 10.86
C ARG A 232 -17.21 -6.41 11.87
N ASP A 233 -16.50 -7.34 12.49
CA ASP A 233 -17.05 -8.25 13.48
C ASP A 233 -17.49 -7.49 14.74
N GLU A 234 -18.80 -7.44 14.98
CA GLU A 234 -19.41 -6.76 16.14
C GLU A 234 -19.05 -7.38 17.49
N ASP A 235 -18.61 -8.65 17.52
CA ASP A 235 -18.11 -9.29 18.75
C ASP A 235 -16.71 -8.78 19.13
N VAL A 236 -16.00 -8.14 18.19
CA VAL A 236 -14.64 -7.60 18.37
C VAL A 236 -14.64 -6.08 18.40
N PHE A 237 -15.34 -5.44 17.47
CA PHE A 237 -15.35 -3.99 17.28
C PHE A 237 -16.76 -3.43 17.54
N GLU A 238 -16.94 -2.77 18.68
CA GLU A 238 -18.21 -2.09 19.00
C GLU A 238 -18.57 -1.06 17.90
N ASN A 239 -19.81 -1.05 17.41
CA ASN A 239 -20.25 -0.22 16.28
C ASN A 239 -19.30 -0.34 15.07
N PRO A 240 -19.15 -1.53 14.48
CA PRO A 240 -18.08 -1.82 13.51
C PRO A 240 -18.21 -1.01 12.21
N ASP A 241 -19.43 -0.62 11.84
CA ASP A 241 -19.74 0.14 10.63
C ASP A 241 -19.65 1.66 10.81
N GLN A 242 -19.34 2.13 12.02
CA GLN A 242 -19.01 3.53 12.28
C GLN A 242 -17.50 3.74 12.15
N PHE A 243 -17.11 4.79 11.42
CA PHE A 243 -15.74 5.26 11.40
C PHE A 243 -15.52 6.14 12.62
N ASP A 244 -14.72 5.67 13.58
CA ASP A 244 -14.48 6.36 14.84
C ASP A 244 -12.97 6.61 15.05
N LEU A 245 -12.56 7.89 14.95
CA LEU A 245 -11.20 8.32 15.22
C LEU A 245 -10.75 7.96 16.64
N HIS A 246 -11.69 7.94 17.59
CA HIS A 246 -11.45 7.72 19.02
C HIS A 246 -11.78 6.30 19.46
N ARG A 247 -11.84 5.36 18.49
CA ARG A 247 -12.18 3.96 18.75
C ARG A 247 -11.34 3.41 19.90
N LYS A 248 -12.02 2.87 20.89
CA LYS A 248 -11.39 2.09 21.96
C LYS A 248 -11.03 0.72 21.41
N TRP A 249 -9.77 0.57 21.01
CA TRP A 249 -9.26 -0.68 20.44
C TRP A 249 -9.33 -1.84 21.44
N PRO A 250 -9.82 -3.03 21.03
CA PRO A 250 -9.76 -4.22 21.85
C PRO A 250 -8.30 -4.58 22.17
N GLN A 251 -8.03 -5.06 23.39
CA GLN A 251 -6.65 -5.28 23.87
C GLN A 251 -5.99 -6.55 23.30
N ASP A 252 -6.78 -7.52 22.87
CA ASP A 252 -6.33 -8.86 22.50
C ASP A 252 -6.65 -9.24 21.05
N LYS A 253 -7.23 -8.33 20.27
CA LYS A 253 -7.64 -8.54 18.88
C LYS A 253 -7.08 -7.45 17.98
N ASP A 254 -6.26 -7.86 17.01
CA ASP A 254 -5.73 -6.95 16.00
C ASP A 254 -6.77 -6.70 14.90
N PRO A 255 -6.90 -5.47 14.37
CA PRO A 255 -7.50 -5.28 13.06
C PRO A 255 -6.66 -6.00 11.98
N LEU A 256 -7.35 -6.59 11.01
CA LEU A 256 -6.78 -7.49 10.01
C LEU A 256 -6.57 -6.81 8.64
N GLY A 257 -6.49 -5.48 8.60
CA GLY A 257 -6.24 -4.73 7.36
C GLY A 257 -4.94 -5.16 6.65
N PHE A 258 -3.97 -5.67 7.41
CA PHE A 258 -2.68 -6.18 6.92
C PHE A 258 -2.56 -7.71 6.99
N GLY A 259 -3.68 -8.41 7.19
CA GLY A 259 -3.71 -9.86 7.40
C GLY A 259 -3.19 -10.27 8.77
N TYR A 260 -2.81 -11.54 8.90
CA TYR A 260 -2.38 -12.13 10.18
C TYR A 260 -1.41 -13.30 9.98
N GLY A 261 -0.73 -13.70 11.06
CA GLY A 261 0.22 -14.80 11.10
C GLY A 261 1.50 -14.53 10.31
N GLU A 262 2.21 -15.58 9.91
CA GLU A 262 3.50 -15.44 9.21
C GLU A 262 3.39 -14.66 7.89
N HIS A 263 2.24 -14.73 7.20
CA HIS A 263 1.99 -14.01 5.97
C HIS A 263 1.44 -12.59 6.17
N ARG A 264 1.35 -12.09 7.41
CA ARG A 264 1.01 -10.68 7.71
C ARG A 264 1.90 -9.75 6.89
N CYS A 265 1.33 -8.68 6.35
CA CYS A 265 1.99 -7.79 5.40
C CYS A 265 3.39 -7.40 5.88
N ILE A 266 4.40 -7.69 5.05
CA ILE A 266 5.80 -7.35 5.39
C ILE A 266 5.99 -5.84 5.53
N ALA A 267 5.23 -5.05 4.78
CA ALA A 267 5.33 -3.60 4.72
C ALA A 267 4.30 -2.88 5.60
N GLU A 268 3.68 -3.53 6.59
CA GLU A 268 2.67 -2.88 7.45
C GLU A 268 3.18 -1.59 8.09
N HIS A 269 4.36 -1.63 8.72
CA HIS A 269 4.91 -0.46 9.39
C HIS A 269 5.22 0.67 8.39
N LEU A 270 5.74 0.33 7.21
CA LEU A 270 5.98 1.29 6.14
C LEU A 270 4.67 1.92 5.65
N ALA A 271 3.65 1.11 5.35
CA ALA A 271 2.35 1.57 4.91
C ALA A 271 1.70 2.52 5.93
N LYS A 272 1.74 2.17 7.22
CA LYS A 272 1.24 3.04 8.29
C LYS A 272 2.04 4.35 8.40
N ALA A 273 3.36 4.30 8.25
CA ALA A 273 4.19 5.51 8.26
C ALA A 273 3.89 6.43 7.06
N GLU A 274 3.70 5.86 5.86
CA GLU A 274 3.31 6.59 4.66
C GLU A 274 1.93 7.25 4.82
N LEU A 275 0.90 6.48 5.21
CA LEU A 275 -0.45 7.02 5.42
C LEU A 275 -0.44 8.09 6.52
N THR A 276 0.29 7.88 7.62
CA THR A 276 0.38 8.85 8.71
C THR A 276 1.02 10.15 8.22
N ALA A 277 2.12 10.06 7.46
CA ALA A 277 2.76 11.23 6.88
C ALA A 277 1.84 11.97 5.89
N VAL A 278 1.07 11.23 5.08
CA VAL A 278 0.07 11.80 4.18
C VAL A 278 -0.99 12.57 4.97
N PHE A 279 -1.66 11.93 5.92
CA PHE A 279 -2.81 12.53 6.61
C PHE A 279 -2.41 13.59 7.65
N SER A 280 -1.19 13.54 8.19
CA SER A 280 -0.65 14.61 9.04
C SER A 280 -0.20 15.84 8.26
N THR A 281 -0.03 15.75 6.93
CA THR A 281 0.55 16.83 6.10
C THR A 281 -0.44 17.42 5.10
N LEU A 282 -1.30 16.60 4.49
CA LEU A 282 -2.18 16.99 3.38
C LEU A 282 -3.01 18.24 3.70
N TYR A 283 -3.73 18.22 4.82
CA TYR A 283 -4.60 19.31 5.22
C TYR A 283 -3.88 20.46 5.95
N GLN A 284 -2.59 20.28 6.27
CA GLN A 284 -1.74 21.39 6.73
C GLN A 284 -1.24 22.21 5.54
N LYS A 285 -0.90 21.54 4.42
CA LYS A 285 -0.47 22.20 3.17
C LYS A 285 -1.64 22.76 2.37
N LEU A 286 -2.76 22.04 2.33
CA LEU A 286 -3.97 22.33 1.56
C LEU A 286 -5.20 22.36 2.50
N PRO A 287 -5.33 23.37 3.36
CA PRO A 287 -6.37 23.43 4.39
C PRO A 287 -7.79 23.52 3.82
N ASP A 288 -7.96 24.01 2.60
CA ASP A 288 -9.25 24.12 1.93
C ASP A 288 -9.53 23.02 0.91
N LEU A 289 -8.69 21.96 0.89
CA LEU A 289 -8.87 20.81 0.01
C LEU A 289 -10.26 20.20 0.14
N LYS A 290 -10.95 20.10 -0.99
CA LYS A 290 -12.31 19.57 -1.13
C LYS A 290 -12.42 18.71 -2.38
N ILE A 291 -13.23 17.65 -2.28
CA ILE A 291 -13.65 16.87 -3.45
C ILE A 291 -14.55 17.75 -4.31
N ALA A 292 -14.22 17.88 -5.59
CA ALA A 292 -14.85 18.80 -6.53
C ALA A 292 -16.12 18.23 -7.20
N VAL A 293 -16.53 17.03 -6.78
CA VAL A 293 -17.74 16.34 -7.23
C VAL A 293 -18.54 15.88 -6.00
N PRO A 294 -19.86 15.70 -6.12
CA PRO A 294 -20.66 15.00 -5.11
C PRO A 294 -20.07 13.61 -4.78
N ILE A 295 -20.18 13.17 -3.52
CA ILE A 295 -19.58 11.92 -3.04
C ILE A 295 -20.11 10.68 -3.79
N ASP A 296 -21.36 10.70 -4.22
CA ASP A 296 -22.01 9.66 -5.02
C ASP A 296 -21.54 9.63 -6.49
N GLN A 297 -20.76 10.63 -6.92
CA GLN A 297 -20.14 10.72 -8.25
C GLN A 297 -18.64 10.43 -8.22
N VAL A 298 -18.07 10.08 -7.05
CA VAL A 298 -16.68 9.61 -6.95
C VAL A 298 -16.55 8.30 -7.74
N GLU A 299 -15.53 8.22 -8.60
CA GLU A 299 -15.27 7.05 -9.42
C GLU A 299 -14.51 5.99 -8.58
N TYR A 300 -15.26 5.08 -7.96
CA TYR A 300 -14.69 3.95 -7.22
C TYR A 300 -14.24 2.81 -8.15
N THR A 301 -13.46 1.87 -7.62
CA THR A 301 -13.17 0.61 -8.30
C THR A 301 -14.46 -0.17 -8.59
N PRO A 302 -14.49 -1.04 -9.63
CA PRO A 302 -15.64 -1.88 -9.90
C PRO A 302 -16.02 -2.72 -8.68
N LEU A 303 -17.32 -2.94 -8.46
CA LEU A 303 -17.83 -3.62 -7.25
C LEU A 303 -17.30 -5.04 -7.04
N GLN A 304 -16.83 -5.69 -8.11
CA GLN A 304 -16.20 -7.01 -8.07
C GLN A 304 -14.70 -7.01 -7.72
N ALA A 305 -14.09 -5.84 -7.55
CA ALA A 305 -12.70 -5.67 -7.15
C ALA A 305 -12.60 -5.20 -5.70
N ASP A 306 -11.39 -5.23 -5.12
CA ASP A 306 -11.15 -4.61 -3.81
C ASP A 306 -11.51 -3.12 -3.83
N VAL A 307 -11.95 -2.61 -2.66
CA VAL A 307 -12.39 -1.22 -2.50
C VAL A 307 -11.26 -0.23 -2.82
N GLY A 308 -11.58 0.81 -3.58
CA GLY A 308 -10.61 1.80 -4.03
C GLY A 308 -11.24 2.97 -4.77
N VAL A 309 -10.42 3.97 -5.07
CA VAL A 309 -10.83 5.18 -5.79
C VAL A 309 -9.97 5.28 -7.06
N GLN A 310 -10.61 5.29 -8.23
CA GLN A 310 -9.92 5.37 -9.52
C GLN A 310 -9.55 6.81 -9.88
N LYS A 311 -10.43 7.76 -9.55
CA LYS A 311 -10.25 9.18 -9.81
C LYS A 311 -10.87 10.00 -8.71
N LEU A 312 -10.16 11.02 -8.23
CA LEU A 312 -10.64 11.89 -7.16
C LEU A 312 -10.40 13.36 -7.53
N PRO A 313 -11.33 13.99 -8.26
CA PRO A 313 -11.25 15.40 -8.59
C PRO A 313 -11.27 16.26 -7.32
N VAL A 314 -10.28 17.12 -7.13
CA VAL A 314 -10.17 18.03 -5.98
C VAL A 314 -9.87 19.47 -6.39
N THR A 315 -10.23 20.40 -5.51
CA THR A 315 -9.80 21.81 -5.51
C THR A 315 -9.24 22.16 -4.14
N PHE A 316 -8.34 23.13 -4.07
CA PHE A 316 -7.67 23.54 -2.82
C PHE A 316 -7.14 24.97 -2.89
#